data_AF-A0A8X6IHK6-F1
#
_entry.id   AF-A0A8X6IHK6-F1
#
_cell.length_a   1.000
_cell.length_b   1.000
_cell.length_c   1.000
_cell.angle_alpha   90.00
_cell.angle_beta   90.00
_cell.angle_gamma   90.00
#
_symmetry.space_group_name_H-M   'P 1'
#
loop_
_entity.id
_entity.type
_entity.pdbx_description
1 polymer ?
#
loop_
_entity_poly.entity_id
_entity_poly.type
_entity_poly.pdbx_seq_one_letter_code
_entity_poly.pdbx_strand_id
1 'polypeptide(L)'
;MTDDILHRHRTRLNDLTITFSDATHNEALIAIEDICIFIANLPLRHFVMHSQNGSSSTLMNTEMNRELQYNTVEMAAIVTRNVPLLTEKQRTIYNHIMLAVSAGQGGFLFLWMHQVELPNHSSLY
;
A
#
# COMPACT_ATOMS: atom_id res chain seq x y z
N MET A 1 -2.74 16.65 1.68
CA MET A 1 -1.72 17.47 0.98
C MET A 1 -2.36 18.64 0.25
N THR A 2 -3.15 18.44 -0.81
CA THR A 2 -3.76 19.56 -1.56
C THR A 2 -4.80 20.33 -0.74
N ASP A 3 -5.58 19.64 0.11
CA ASP A 3 -6.50 20.29 1.06
C ASP A 3 -5.77 21.14 2.11
N ASP A 4 -4.65 20.63 2.65
CA ASP A 4 -3.83 21.36 3.62
C ASP A 4 -3.20 22.62 3.00
N ILE A 5 -2.76 22.50 1.74
CA ILE A 5 -2.24 23.61 0.96
C ILE A 5 -3.34 24.66 0.71
N LEU A 6 -4.52 24.23 0.27
CA LEU A 6 -5.66 25.12 0.05
C LEU A 6 -6.08 25.83 1.35
N HIS A 7 -6.15 25.07 2.45
CA HIS A 7 -6.44 25.62 3.77
C HIS A 7 -5.42 26.70 4.16
N ARG A 8 -4.12 26.41 3.99
CA ARG A 8 -3.04 27.37 4.26
C ARG A 8 -3.15 28.64 3.41
N HIS A 9 -3.49 28.53 2.12
CA HIS A 9 -3.70 29.71 1.25
C HIS A 9 -4.88 30.56 1.73
N ARG A 10 -6.01 29.94 2.06
CA ARG A 10 -7.19 30.63 2.60
C ARG A 10 -6.88 31.36 3.90
N THR A 11 -6.15 30.72 4.81
CA THR A 11 -5.72 31.33 6.08
C THR A 11 -4.71 32.46 5.85
N ARG A 12 -3.77 32.32 4.92
CA ARG A 12 -2.74 33.35 4.66
C ARG A 12 -3.31 34.60 4.01
N LEU A 13 -4.29 34.43 3.12
CA LEU A 13 -4.90 35.52 2.36
C LEU A 13 -6.21 36.02 2.98
N ASN A 14 -6.67 35.40 4.07
CA ASN A 14 -7.98 35.65 4.69
C ASN A 14 -9.14 35.63 3.69
N ASP A 15 -9.05 34.74 2.69
CA ASP A 15 -10.03 34.61 1.65
C ASP A 15 -10.48 33.16 1.53
N LEU A 16 -11.71 32.90 1.99
CA LEU A 16 -12.33 31.57 1.96
C LEU A 16 -12.86 31.20 0.56
N THR A 17 -12.95 32.16 -0.37
CA THR A 17 -13.44 31.95 -1.73
C THR A 17 -12.40 31.34 -2.65
N ILE A 18 -11.12 31.34 -2.24
CA ILE A 18 -10.04 30.67 -2.97
C ILE A 18 -10.41 29.20 -3.17
N THR A 19 -10.46 28.77 -4.42
CA THR A 19 -10.70 27.37 -4.82
C THR A 19 -9.39 26.72 -5.28
N PHE A 20 -9.45 25.42 -5.58
CA PHE A 20 -8.33 24.74 -6.21
C PHE A 20 -7.94 25.44 -7.52
N SER A 21 -6.64 25.62 -7.69
CA SER A 21 -6.03 26.24 -8.86
C SER A 21 -4.80 25.42 -9.29
N ASP A 22 -4.29 25.71 -10.49
CA ASP A 22 -3.05 25.09 -10.99
C ASP A 22 -1.86 25.37 -10.05
N ALA A 23 -1.85 26.51 -9.37
CA ALA A 23 -0.84 26.81 -8.37
C ALA A 23 -0.91 25.86 -7.16
N THR A 24 -2.12 25.58 -6.67
CA THR A 24 -2.37 24.61 -5.58
C THR A 24 -1.97 23.19 -6.01
N HIS A 25 -2.24 22.84 -7.27
CA HIS A 25 -1.87 21.56 -7.86
C HIS A 25 -0.35 21.40 -7.97
N ASN A 26 0.35 22.41 -8.52
CA ASN A 26 1.80 22.39 -8.67
C ASN A 26 2.51 22.32 -7.33
N GLU A 27 2.03 23.05 -6.32
CA GLU A 27 2.60 23.00 -4.97
C GLU A 27 2.42 21.62 -4.32
N ALA A 28 1.30 20.94 -4.58
CA ALA A 28 1.10 19.56 -4.14
C ALA A 28 2.04 18.59 -4.88
N LEU A 29 2.24 18.74 -6.19
CA LEU A 29 3.17 17.92 -6.96
C LEU A 29 4.61 18.05 -6.46
N ILE A 30 5.06 19.26 -6.15
CA ILE A 30 6.40 19.52 -5.58
C ILE A 30 6.52 18.82 -4.22
N ALA A 31 5.53 18.98 -3.34
CA ALA A 31 5.57 18.35 -2.03
C ALA A 31 5.58 16.81 -2.11
N ILE A 32 4.90 16.24 -3.10
CA ILE A 32 4.95 14.79 -3.38
C ILE A 32 6.33 14.41 -3.93
N GLU A 33 6.93 15.20 -4.81
CA GLU A 33 8.27 14.94 -5.35
C GLU A 33 9.34 14.95 -4.25
N ASP A 34 9.26 15.88 -3.29
CA ASP A 34 10.15 15.91 -2.14
C ASP A 34 10.04 14.63 -1.28
N ILE A 35 8.82 14.12 -1.09
CA ILE A 35 8.59 12.85 -0.38
C ILE A 35 9.18 11.67 -1.16
N CYS A 36 9.00 11.62 -2.48
CA CYS A 36 9.58 10.58 -3.34
C CYS A 36 11.11 10.56 -3.25
N ILE A 37 11.74 11.73 -3.28
CA ILE A 37 13.19 11.87 -3.12
C ILE A 37 13.61 11.43 -1.72
N PHE A 38 12.87 11.83 -0.68
CA PHE A 38 13.18 11.47 0.70
C PHE A 38 13.14 9.95 0.95
N ILE A 39 12.13 9.26 0.42
CA ILE A 39 11.89 7.84 0.70
C ILE A 39 12.69 6.93 -0.24
N ALA A 40 12.77 7.28 -1.53
CA ALA A 40 13.29 6.40 -2.57
C ALA A 40 14.53 6.96 -3.27
N ASN A 41 14.97 8.18 -2.95
CA ASN A 41 16.03 8.90 -3.67
C ASN A 41 15.79 8.96 -5.19
N LEU A 42 14.52 8.99 -5.59
CA LEU A 42 14.07 9.00 -6.97
C LEU A 42 13.04 10.11 -7.17
N PRO A 43 13.11 10.85 -8.30
CA PRO A 43 12.19 11.94 -8.59
C PRO A 43 10.80 11.42 -8.95
N LEU A 44 9.77 12.25 -8.82
CA LEU A 44 8.38 11.87 -9.05
C LEU A 44 8.17 11.35 -10.48
N ARG A 45 8.86 11.93 -11.47
CA ARG A 45 8.85 11.48 -12.86
C ARG A 45 9.26 10.02 -13.03
N HIS A 46 10.08 9.45 -12.14
CA HIS A 46 10.47 8.05 -12.24
C HIS A 46 9.25 7.14 -12.04
N PHE A 47 8.39 7.47 -11.09
CA PHE A 47 7.14 6.75 -10.83
C PHE A 47 6.07 7.01 -11.90
N VAL A 48 6.06 8.23 -12.48
CA VAL A 48 5.08 8.64 -13.48
C VAL A 48 5.47 8.23 -14.91
N MET A 49 6.76 8.16 -15.26
CA MET A 49 7.24 7.87 -16.63
C MET A 49 7.48 6.39 -16.92
N HIS A 50 7.65 5.52 -15.92
CA HIS A 50 7.45 4.06 -16.14
C HIS A 50 6.01 3.75 -16.61
N SER A 51 5.10 4.72 -16.52
CA SER A 51 3.71 4.62 -16.98
C SER A 51 3.51 4.99 -18.46
N GLN A 52 4.50 5.60 -19.15
CA GLN A 52 4.30 6.13 -20.51
C GLN A 52 4.36 5.13 -21.67
N ASN A 53 4.51 3.82 -21.42
CA ASN A 53 4.45 2.82 -22.50
C ASN A 53 3.19 1.94 -22.49
N GLY A 54 2.20 2.27 -21.66
CA GLY A 54 0.96 1.52 -21.61
C GLY A 54 -0.22 2.46 -21.39
N SER A 55 -1.23 2.40 -22.25
CA SER A 55 -2.56 2.94 -21.93
C SER A 55 -2.94 2.57 -20.49
N SER A 56 -3.79 3.36 -19.83
CA SER A 56 -4.25 3.09 -18.44
C SER A 56 -4.68 1.62 -18.22
N SER A 57 -5.19 0.96 -19.26
CA SER A 57 -5.45 -0.50 -19.28
C SER A 57 -4.20 -1.37 -19.13
N THR A 58 -3.09 -1.05 -19.79
CA THR A 58 -1.83 -1.78 -19.70
C THR A 58 -1.18 -1.63 -18.33
N LEU A 59 -1.29 -0.47 -17.67
CA LEU A 59 -0.86 -0.31 -16.27
C LEU A 59 -1.68 -1.17 -15.31
N MET A 60 -3.01 -1.12 -15.41
CA MET A 60 -3.91 -1.98 -14.63
C MET A 60 -3.57 -3.46 -14.86
N ASN A 61 -3.32 -3.85 -16.12
CA ASN A 61 -2.92 -5.20 -16.46
C ASN A 61 -1.54 -5.57 -15.90
N THR A 62 -0.58 -4.64 -15.89
CA THR A 62 0.78 -4.92 -15.38
C THR A 62 0.76 -5.09 -13.86
N GLU A 63 0.03 -4.24 -13.15
CA GLU A 63 -0.11 -4.35 -11.69
C GLU A 63 -0.90 -5.59 -11.29
N MET A 64 -2.00 -5.87 -11.99
CA MET A 64 -2.78 -7.11 -11.80
C MET A 64 -1.92 -8.34 -12.09
N ASN A 65 -1.14 -8.33 -13.19
CA ASN A 65 -0.22 -9.42 -13.50
C ASN A 65 0.91 -9.54 -12.46
N ARG A 66 1.35 -8.45 -11.85
CA ARG A 66 2.34 -8.46 -10.76
C ARG A 66 1.74 -9.08 -9.50
N GLU A 67 0.51 -8.72 -9.14
CA GLU A 67 -0.21 -9.29 -8.00
C GLU A 67 -0.54 -10.78 -8.20
N LEU A 68 -0.74 -11.22 -9.44
CA LEU A 68 -1.02 -12.61 -9.77
C LEU A 68 0.25 -13.47 -9.96
N GLN A 69 1.43 -12.88 -9.95
CA GLN A 69 2.72 -13.56 -10.17
C GLN A 69 3.26 -14.28 -8.92
N TYR A 70 2.39 -14.80 -8.05
CA TYR A 70 2.82 -15.61 -6.91
C TYR A 70 3.05 -17.06 -7.31
N ASN A 71 4.06 -17.70 -6.70
CA ASN A 71 4.32 -19.12 -6.89
C ASN A 71 3.28 -19.94 -6.12
N THR A 72 2.30 -20.50 -6.83
CA THR A 72 1.21 -21.29 -6.25
C THR A 72 1.70 -22.51 -5.47
N VAL A 73 2.80 -23.13 -5.90
CA VAL A 73 3.41 -24.29 -5.23
C VAL A 73 4.00 -23.87 -3.89
N GLU A 74 4.73 -22.76 -3.87
CA GLU A 74 5.31 -22.21 -2.65
C GLU A 74 4.22 -21.76 -1.66
N MET A 75 3.18 -21.08 -2.16
CA MET A 75 2.04 -20.66 -1.34
C MET A 75 1.32 -21.86 -0.71
N ALA A 76 1.08 -22.93 -1.48
CA ALA A 76 0.49 -24.15 -0.96
C ALA A 76 1.36 -24.81 0.13
N ALA A 77 2.68 -24.80 -0.05
CA ALA A 77 3.62 -25.30 0.95
C ALA A 77 3.59 -24.46 2.24
N ILE A 78 3.54 -23.13 2.13
CA ILE A 78 3.42 -22.22 3.28
C ILE A 78 2.12 -22.48 4.06
N VAL A 79 0.98 -22.62 3.36
CA VAL A 79 -0.32 -22.93 3.99
C VAL A 79 -0.25 -24.27 4.72
N THR A 80 0.26 -25.31 4.05
CA THR A 80 0.38 -26.67 4.63
C THR A 80 1.23 -26.66 5.89
N ARG A 81 2.33 -25.90 5.92
CA ARG A 81 3.22 -25.79 7.08
C ARG A 81 2.62 -24.98 8.22
N ASN A 82 1.95 -23.86 7.91
CA ASN A 82 1.58 -22.88 8.93
C ASN A 82 0.17 -23.07 9.49
N VAL A 83 -0.78 -23.63 8.72
CA VAL A 83 -2.15 -23.87 9.20
C VAL A 83 -2.19 -24.76 10.46
N PRO A 84 -1.38 -25.83 10.59
CA PRO A 84 -1.31 -26.60 11.82
C PRO A 84 -0.82 -25.80 13.04
N LEU A 85 0.03 -24.78 12.83
CA LEU A 85 0.65 -23.97 13.87
C LEU A 85 -0.24 -22.82 14.37
N LEU A 86 -1.41 -22.60 13.75
CA LEU A 86 -2.32 -21.54 14.14
C LEU A 86 -2.92 -21.80 15.52
N THR A 87 -2.92 -20.76 16.35
CA THR A 87 -3.73 -20.74 17.58
C THR A 87 -5.22 -20.84 17.24
N GLU A 88 -6.04 -21.24 18.20
CA GLU A 88 -7.50 -21.36 18.00
C GLU A 88 -8.13 -20.06 17.48
N LYS A 89 -7.73 -18.89 18.01
CA LYS A 89 -8.21 -17.58 17.53
C LYS A 89 -7.80 -17.31 16.09
N GLN A 90 -6.54 -17.56 15.73
CA GLN A 90 -6.06 -17.38 14.36
C GLN A 90 -6.72 -18.35 13.39
N ARG A 91 -6.97 -19.59 13.81
CA ARG A 91 -7.68 -20.61 13.01
C ARG A 91 -9.11 -20.19 12.70
N THR A 92 -9.82 -19.64 13.68
CA THR A 92 -11.17 -19.10 13.48
C THR A 92 -11.19 -17.97 12.45
N ILE A 93 -10.25 -17.02 12.54
CA ILE A 93 -10.11 -15.94 11.56
C ILE A 93 -9.78 -16.50 10.17
N TYR A 94 -8.78 -17.39 10.08
CA TYR A 94 -8.38 -18.04 8.83
C TYR A 94 -9.57 -18.74 8.14
N ASN A 95 -10.35 -19.52 8.88
CA ASN A 95 -11.52 -20.22 8.34
C ASN A 95 -12.58 -19.24 7.82
N HIS A 96 -12.81 -18.14 8.53
CA HIS A 96 -13.75 -17.11 8.08
C HIS A 96 -13.32 -16.47 6.76
N ILE A 97 -12.03 -16.15 6.62
CA ILE A 97 -11.46 -15.61 5.38
C ILE A 97 -11.62 -16.63 4.24
N MET A 98 -11.27 -17.89 4.46
CA MET A 98 -11.41 -18.94 3.44
C MET A 98 -12.86 -19.16 3.01
N LEU A 99 -13.82 -19.04 3.94
CA LEU A 99 -15.25 -19.09 3.61
C LEU A 99 -15.66 -17.90 2.73
N ALA A 100 -15.25 -16.68 3.07
CA ALA A 100 -15.54 -15.49 2.25
C ALA A 100 -14.94 -15.61 0.84
N VAL A 101 -13.68 -16.07 0.73
CA VAL A 101 -12.98 -16.27 -0.55
C VAL A 101 -13.69 -17.33 -1.40
N SER A 102 -14.04 -18.49 -0.81
CA SER A 102 -14.74 -19.56 -1.54
C SER A 102 -16.16 -19.19 -1.96
N ALA A 103 -16.82 -18.32 -1.21
CA ALA A 103 -18.12 -17.74 -1.56
C ALA A 103 -18.02 -16.58 -2.57
N GLY A 104 -16.82 -16.16 -2.97
CA GLY A 104 -16.61 -15.02 -3.87
C GLY A 104 -17.04 -13.69 -3.26
N GLN A 105 -17.12 -13.59 -1.93
CA GLN A 105 -17.48 -12.35 -1.26
C GLN A 105 -16.27 -11.42 -1.24
N GLY A 106 -16.35 -10.34 -2.02
CA GLY A 106 -15.36 -9.26 -1.99
C GLY A 106 -15.39 -8.50 -0.66
N GLY A 107 -14.27 -7.87 -0.29
CA GLY A 107 -14.16 -7.05 0.91
C GLY A 107 -12.72 -6.73 1.27
N PHE A 108 -12.52 -5.86 2.26
CA PHE A 108 -11.21 -5.52 2.80
C PHE A 108 -11.06 -6.11 4.20
N LEU A 109 -9.89 -6.71 4.48
CA LEU A 109 -9.55 -7.28 5.78
C LEU A 109 -8.36 -6.52 6.36
N PHE A 110 -8.50 -6.02 7.58
CA PHE A 110 -7.40 -5.41 8.33
C PHE A 110 -6.81 -6.45 9.29
N LEU A 111 -5.57 -6.88 9.02
CA LEU A 111 -4.82 -7.78 9.89
C LEU A 111 -3.83 -6.96 10.72
N TRP A 112 -4.06 -6.88 12.03
CA TRP A 112 -3.08 -6.30 12.95
C TRP A 112 -2.17 -7.41 13.47
N MET A 113 -0.90 -7.39 13.07
CA MET A 113 0.14 -8.24 13.65
C MET A 113 0.95 -7.45 14.67
N HIS A 114 1.02 -7.96 15.90
CA HIS A 114 2.01 -7.53 16.87
C HIS A 114 3.33 -8.23 16.55
N GLN A 115 4.37 -7.48 16.18
CA GLN A 115 5.69 -8.03 15.92
C GLN A 115 6.27 -8.55 17.23
N VAL A 116 6.45 -9.87 17.34
CA VAL A 116 7.17 -10.48 18.46
C VAL A 116 8.64 -10.41 18.09
N GLU A 117 9.40 -9.54 18.77
CA GLU A 117 10.86 -9.58 18.71
C GLU A 117 11.32 -10.94 19.25
N LEU A 118 11.99 -11.73 18.40
CA LEU A 118 12.68 -12.93 18.86
C LEU A 118 13.81 -12.48 19.80
N PRO A 119 13.95 -13.07 21.00
CA PRO A 119 15.09 -12.76 21.86
C PRO A 119 16.38 -13.09 21.11
N ASN A 120 17.27 -12.10 21.02
CA ASN A 120 18.62 -12.26 20.49
C ASN A 120 19.28 -13.47 21.18
N HIS A 121 19.51 -14.55 20.43
CA HIS A 121 20.42 -15.60 20.84
C HIS A 121 21.87 -15.10 20.69
N SER A 122 22.23 -14.11 21.52
CA SER A 122 23.62 -13.74 21.78
C SER A 122 24.06 -14.46 23.05
N SER A 123 24.39 -15.74 22.92
CA SER A 123 25.10 -16.47 23.98
C SER A 123 26.16 -17.36 23.37
N LEU A 124 27.41 -16.98 23.68
CA LEU A 124 28.62 -17.81 23.82
C LEU A 124 29.25 -18.34 22.53
N TYR A 125 30.25 -17.59 22.05
CA TYR A 125 31.60 -18.10 21.80
C TYR A 125 32.63 -17.09 22.30
#